data_AF-A0A7L0B6A3-F1
#
_entry.id   AF-A0A7L0B6A3-F1
#
_cell.length_a   1.000
_cell.length_b   1.000
_cell.length_c   1.000
_cell.angle_alpha   90.00
_cell.angle_beta   90.00
_cell.angle_gamma   90.00
#
_symmetry.space_group_name_H-M   'P 1'
#
loop_
_entity.id
_entity.type
_entity.pdbx_description
1 polymer ?
#
loop_
_entity_poly.entity_id
_entity_poly.type
_entity_poly.pdbx_seq_one_letter_code
_entity_poly.pdbx_strand_id
1 'polypeptide(L)'
;GEEKLSCNPRKENGSHVVLCELGNPMKAGARITVDMELSVSGLEDMGDAITFQLQLRSKNSPSPTNASVTVTVPVEAQAAMELRGNSLPATTVLPASWHTVEGSRRLED
;
A
#
# COMPACT_ATOMS: atom_id res chain seq x y z
N GLY A 1 -12.11 -26.03 4.29
CA GLY A 1 -12.86 -24.83 4.70
C GLY A 1 -11.88 -23.94 5.39
N GLU A 2 -11.69 -22.72 4.90
CA GLU A 2 -10.79 -21.76 5.50
C GLU A 2 -11.41 -21.29 6.82
N GLU A 3 -10.82 -21.71 7.93
CA GLU A 3 -11.30 -21.36 9.26
C GLU A 3 -10.74 -19.98 9.62
N LYS A 4 -11.62 -18.98 9.73
CA LYS A 4 -11.23 -17.62 10.10
C LYS A 4 -10.71 -17.63 11.54
N LEU A 5 -9.44 -17.26 11.71
CA LEU A 5 -8.85 -17.12 13.04
C LEU A 5 -9.46 -15.94 13.81
N SER A 6 -9.59 -16.12 15.12
CA SER A 6 -9.95 -15.05 16.05
C SER A 6 -8.74 -14.15 16.28
N CYS A 7 -8.70 -13.01 15.60
CA CYS A 7 -7.62 -12.04 15.70
C CYS A 7 -8.13 -10.71 16.28
N ASN A 8 -7.39 -10.14 17.23
CA ASN A 8 -7.73 -8.90 17.91
C ASN A 8 -6.57 -7.91 17.85
N PRO A 9 -6.74 -6.72 17.24
CA PRO A 9 -5.75 -5.67 17.31
C PRO A 9 -5.67 -5.09 18.73
N ARG A 10 -4.46 -4.84 19.21
CA ARG A 10 -4.15 -4.25 20.51
C ARG A 10 -3.03 -3.25 20.38
N LYS A 11 -3.02 -2.24 21.25
CA LYS A 11 -1.89 -1.35 21.43
C LYS A 11 -1.12 -1.80 22.66
N GLU A 12 0.13 -2.23 22.49
CA GLU A 12 0.99 -2.73 23.56
C GLU A 12 2.33 -1.99 23.51
N ASN A 13 2.74 -1.38 24.62
CA ASN A 13 4.02 -0.67 24.73
C ASN A 13 4.27 0.39 23.63
N GLY A 14 3.22 1.06 23.18
CA GLY A 14 3.29 2.05 22.10
C GLY A 14 3.28 1.47 20.68
N SER A 15 3.36 0.14 20.52
CA SER A 15 3.27 -0.56 19.25
C SER A 15 1.84 -1.07 18.98
N HIS A 16 1.47 -1.15 17.70
CA HIS A 16 0.25 -1.81 17.25
C HIS A 16 0.56 -3.30 17.02
N VAL A 17 -0.15 -4.18 17.72
CA VAL A 17 0.03 -5.63 17.67
C VAL A 17 -1.30 -6.29 17.31
N VAL A 18 -1.27 -7.30 16.43
CA VAL A 18 -2.43 -8.16 16.18
C VAL A 18 -2.19 -9.49 16.87
N LEU A 19 -3.09 -9.88 17.77
CA LEU A 19 -3.01 -11.17 18.46
C LEU A 19 -4.06 -12.11 17.89
N CYS A 20 -3.61 -13.23 17.31
CA CYS A 20 -4.48 -14.29 16.81
C CYS A 20 -4.45 -15.51 17.72
N GLU A 21 -5.61 -16.07 18.02
CA GLU A 21 -5.75 -17.29 18.81
C GLU A 21 -5.59 -18.51 17.90
N LEU A 22 -4.57 -19.32 18.16
CA LEU A 22 -4.25 -20.52 17.37
C LEU A 22 -4.76 -21.82 18.00
N GLY A 23 -5.50 -21.72 19.12
CA GLY A 23 -6.07 -22.84 19.87
C GLY A 23 -5.66 -22.87 21.34
N ASN A 24 -6.56 -23.35 22.20
CA ASN A 24 -6.34 -23.51 23.63
C ASN A 24 -6.76 -24.92 24.10
N PRO A 25 -5.85 -25.93 24.08
CA PRO A 25 -4.47 -25.87 23.60
C PRO A 25 -4.37 -26.08 22.07
N MET A 26 -3.30 -25.57 21.46
CA MET A 26 -2.88 -26.01 20.13
C MET A 26 -2.38 -27.46 20.22
N LYS A 27 -2.98 -28.38 19.45
CA LYS A 27 -2.65 -29.81 19.50
C LYS A 27 -1.24 -30.08 18.97
N ALA A 28 -0.57 -31.10 19.51
CA ALA A 28 0.73 -31.53 19.03
C ALA A 28 0.68 -31.94 17.54
N GLY A 29 1.65 -31.48 16.76
CA GLY A 29 1.73 -31.73 15.32
C GLY A 29 0.77 -30.91 14.45
N ALA A 30 -0.02 -29.99 15.04
CA ALA A 30 -0.85 -29.08 14.27
C ALA A 30 0.01 -28.17 13.37
N ARG A 31 -0.41 -28.02 12.10
CA ARG A 31 0.15 -27.06 11.14
C ARG A 31 -0.97 -26.13 10.72
N ILE A 32 -0.77 -24.84 10.91
CA ILE A 32 -1.74 -23.80 10.60
C ILE A 32 -1.09 -22.84 9.62
N THR A 33 -1.72 -22.64 8.48
CA THR A 33 -1.38 -21.57 7.54
C THR A 33 -2.30 -20.39 7.84
N VAL A 34 -1.74 -19.19 7.90
CA VAL A 34 -2.49 -17.97 8.21
C VAL A 34 -2.17 -16.93 7.16
N ASP A 35 -3.21 -16.48 6.47
CA ASP A 35 -3.13 -15.34 5.58
C ASP A 35 -3.68 -14.12 6.31
N MET A 36 -2.89 -13.05 6.34
CA MET A 36 -3.23 -11.82 7.06
C MET A 36 -3.15 -10.62 6.12
N GLU A 37 -4.30 -10.01 5.87
CA GLU A 37 -4.40 -8.76 5.12
C GLU A 37 -4.22 -7.56 6.07
N LEU A 38 -3.34 -6.63 5.68
CA LEU A 38 -3.00 -5.45 6.47
C LEU A 38 -3.04 -4.22 5.57
N SER A 39 -3.74 -3.19 6.02
CA SER A 39 -3.70 -1.86 5.41
C SER A 39 -2.78 -0.96 6.24
N VAL A 40 -1.71 -0.47 5.63
CA VAL A 40 -0.78 0.45 6.27
C VAL A 40 -0.91 1.82 5.63
N SER A 41 -1.02 2.86 6.45
CA SER A 41 -1.17 4.26 6.03
C SER A 41 -0.18 5.15 6.80
N GLY A 42 -0.05 6.41 6.38
CA GLY A 42 0.85 7.37 7.04
C GLY A 42 2.33 7.05 6.86
N LEU A 43 2.72 6.64 5.64
CA LEU A 43 4.10 6.29 5.30
C LEU A 43 5.01 7.51 5.07
N GLU A 44 4.50 8.73 5.27
CA GLU A 44 5.22 9.99 5.00
C GLU A 44 6.50 10.14 5.84
N ASP A 45 6.44 9.71 7.11
CA ASP A 45 7.57 9.72 8.04
C ASP A 45 8.24 8.34 8.17
N MET A 46 7.83 7.35 7.37
CA MET A 46 8.52 6.06 7.33
C MET A 46 9.81 6.17 6.52
N GLY A 47 10.82 5.42 6.96
CA GLY A 47 12.04 5.24 6.17
C GLY A 47 11.79 4.43 4.89
N ASP A 48 12.85 3.82 4.40
CA ASP A 48 12.87 2.97 3.21
C ASP A 48 12.15 1.62 3.38
N ALA A 49 11.77 1.22 4.60
CA ALA A 49 11.08 -0.05 4.83
C ALA A 49 10.20 -0.08 6.09
N ILE A 50 9.21 -0.97 6.05
CA ILE A 50 8.35 -1.37 7.18
C ILE A 50 8.83 -2.73 7.69
N THR A 51 8.87 -2.90 9.00
CA THR A 51 9.25 -4.17 9.63
C THR A 51 8.10 -4.77 10.44
N PHE A 52 7.68 -5.97 10.06
CA PHE A 52 6.70 -6.78 10.79
C PHE A 52 7.41 -7.85 11.58
N GLN A 53 7.12 -7.95 12.88
CA GLN A 53 7.61 -9.02 13.74
C GLN A 53 6.48 -10.00 14.03
N LEU A 54 6.69 -11.27 13.68
CA LEU A 54 5.76 -12.36 13.92
C LEU A 54 6.33 -13.27 14.99
N GLN A 55 5.50 -13.68 15.94
CA GLN A 55 5.93 -14.50 17.06
C GLN A 55 4.81 -15.45 17.51
N LEU A 56 5.14 -16.73 17.67
CA LEU A 56 4.26 -17.68 18.36
C LEU A 56 4.52 -17.60 19.87
N ARG A 57 3.45 -17.53 20.65
CA ARG A 57 3.50 -17.47 22.12
C ARG A 57 2.59 -18.54 22.72
N SER A 58 3.05 -19.22 23.77
CA SER A 58 2.25 -20.14 24.56
C SER A 58 2.38 -19.82 26.05
N LYS A 59 1.39 -20.20 26.86
CA LYS A 59 1.42 -20.07 28.33
C LYS A 59 2.03 -21.29 29.02
N ASN A 60 2.66 -22.20 28.27
CA ASN A 60 3.30 -23.39 28.84
C ASN A 60 4.52 -22.99 29.68
N SER A 61 4.82 -23.78 30.71
CA SER A 61 6.02 -23.65 31.53
C SER A 61 6.93 -24.88 31.34
N PRO A 62 8.24 -24.72 31.08
CA PRO A 62 8.95 -23.44 30.91
C PRO A 62 8.52 -22.75 29.60
N SER A 63 8.51 -21.42 29.61
CA SER A 63 8.14 -20.62 28.44
C SER A 63 9.07 -20.98 27.27
N PRO A 64 8.59 -21.61 26.19
CA PRO A 64 9.44 -21.94 25.06
C PRO A 64 9.98 -20.63 24.46
N THR A 65 11.29 -20.53 24.31
CA THR A 65 11.94 -19.38 23.69
C THR A 65 11.44 -19.29 22.25
N ASN A 66 10.77 -18.18 21.97
CA ASN A 66 9.88 -18.01 20.83
C ASN A 66 10.66 -17.95 19.52
N ALA A 67 10.23 -18.71 18.51
CA ALA A 67 10.64 -18.46 17.13
C ALA A 67 9.97 -17.15 16.67
N SER A 68 10.74 -16.06 16.70
CA SER A 68 10.34 -14.81 16.06
C SER A 68 10.85 -14.77 14.63
N VAL A 69 10.01 -14.28 13.73
CA VAL A 69 10.36 -14.06 12.33
C VAL A 69 10.10 -12.60 12.02
N THR A 70 11.05 -11.99 11.33
CA THR A 70 10.95 -10.61 10.89
C THR A 70 10.72 -10.58 9.38
N VAL A 71 9.74 -9.80 8.95
CA VAL A 71 9.45 -9.55 7.53
C VAL A 71 9.64 -8.06 7.27
N THR A 72 10.52 -7.73 6.33
CA THR A 72 10.80 -6.35 5.93
C THR A 72 10.19 -6.10 4.56
N VAL A 73 9.40 -5.04 4.45
CA VAL A 73 8.71 -4.64 3.21
C VAL A 73 9.24 -3.27 2.80
N PRO A 74 9.82 -3.11 1.60
CA PRO A 74 10.32 -1.82 1.14
C PRO A 74 9.18 -0.83 0.91
N VAL A 75 9.46 0.46 1.14
CA VAL A 75 8.55 1.58 0.91
C VAL A 75 9.14 2.45 -0.18
N GLU A 76 8.36 2.73 -1.21
CA GLU A 76 8.75 3.59 -2.32
C GLU A 76 7.69 4.67 -2.56
N ALA A 77 8.16 5.88 -2.87
CA ALA A 77 7.28 6.99 -3.21
C ALA A 77 6.88 6.89 -4.70
N GLN A 78 5.58 6.94 -4.98
CA GLN A 78 5.06 6.95 -6.34
C GLN A 78 4.35 8.27 -6.62
N ALA A 79 4.66 8.87 -7.77
CA ALA A 79 3.98 10.07 -8.27
C ALA A 79 3.49 9.82 -9.69
N ALA A 80 2.24 10.20 -9.96
CA ALA A 80 1.67 10.20 -11.30
C ALA A 80 1.38 11.65 -11.71
N MET A 81 1.91 12.06 -12.86
CA MET A 81 1.72 13.40 -13.40
C MET A 81 0.90 13.33 -14.67
N GLU A 82 -0.10 14.21 -14.78
CA GLU A 82 -0.90 14.38 -15.98
C GLU A 82 -0.98 15.87 -16.34
N LEU A 83 -0.68 16.18 -17.61
CA LEU A 83 -0.84 17.53 -18.16
C LEU A 83 -1.98 17.51 -19.17
N ARG A 84 -3.01 18.33 -18.92
CA ARG A 84 -4.18 18.48 -19.79
C ARG A 84 -4.25 19.91 -20.33
N GLY A 85 -4.50 20.04 -21.62
CA GLY A 85 -4.71 21.32 -22.30
C GLY A 85 -5.94 21.28 -23.18
N ASN A 86 -6.60 22.42 -23.33
CA ASN A 86 -7.73 22.59 -24.24
C ASN A 86 -7.69 23.97 -24.91
N SER A 87 -8.16 24.05 -26.14
CA SER A 87 -8.30 25.30 -26.90
C SER A 87 -9.75 25.79 -26.86
N LEU A 88 -9.97 27.08 -26.57
CA LEU A 88 -11.28 27.71 -26.74
C LEU A 88 -11.17 28.97 -27.63
N PRO A 89 -11.81 28.99 -28.82
CA PRO A 89 -12.57 27.89 -29.45
C PRO A 89 -11.65 26.78 -30.00
N ALA A 90 -12.19 25.56 -30.13
CA ALA A 90 -11.47 24.44 -30.75
C ALA A 90 -11.25 24.65 -32.26
N THR A 91 -12.16 25.38 -32.89
CA THR A 91 -12.10 25.77 -34.30
C THR A 91 -12.71 27.14 -34.47
N THR A 92 -12.09 27.98 -35.29
CA THR A 92 -12.62 29.29 -35.67
C THR A 92 -12.98 29.27 -37.15
N VAL A 93 -14.18 29.74 -37.48
CA VAL A 93 -14.62 29.89 -38.88
C VAL A 93 -14.18 31.24 -39.41
N LEU A 94 -13.63 31.26 -40.62
CA LEU A 94 -13.21 32.47 -41.30
C LEU A 94 -14.28 32.95 -42.32
N PRO A 95 -14.76 34.21 -42.28
CA PRO A 95 -15.38 34.95 -43.38
C PRO A 95 -14.74 34.76 -44.75
N ALA A 96 -15.58 34.79 -45.78
CA ALA A 96 -15.18 34.71 -47.18
C ALA A 96 -14.32 35.91 -47.64
N SER A 97 -14.38 37.05 -46.93
CA SER A 97 -13.58 38.25 -47.19
C SER A 97 -12.21 38.22 -46.51
N TRP A 98 -11.78 37.08 -45.95
CA TRP A 98 -10.45 36.99 -45.34
C TRP A 98 -9.37 36.98 -46.43
N HIS A 99 -8.43 37.92 -46.33
CA HIS A 99 -7.26 37.99 -47.19
C HIS A 99 -6.01 37.67 -46.37
N THR A 100 -5.09 36.90 -46.93
CA THR A 100 -3.74 36.73 -46.38
C THR A 100 -3.02 38.07 -46.40
N VAL A 101 -2.56 38.53 -45.25
CA VAL A 101 -1.72 39.72 -45.14
C VAL A 101 -0.34 39.40 -45.72
N GLU A 102 0.17 40.29 -46.57
CA GLU A 102 1.50 40.18 -47.17
C GLU A 102 2.57 40.09 -46.07
N GLY A 103 3.35 38.99 -46.07
CA GLY A 103 4.32 38.67 -45.00
C GLY A 103 3.88 37.60 -43.98
N SER A 104 2.66 37.05 -44.11
CA SER A 104 2.23 35.88 -43.32
C SER A 104 3.09 34.66 -43.65
N ARG A 105 3.88 34.20 -42.66
CA ARG A 105 4.66 32.97 -42.76
C ARG A 105 3.75 31.77 -42.52
N ARG A 106 3.99 30.69 -43.25
CA ARG A 106 3.32 29.41 -42.98
C ARG A 106 3.90 28.86 -41.67
N LEU A 107 3.08 28.12 -40.92
CA LEU A 107 3.52 27.45 -39.68
C LEU A 107 4.64 26.43 -39.90
N GLU A 108 4.92 26.09 -41.16
CA GLU A 108 5.94 25.13 -41.59
C GLU A 108 7.30 25.79 -41.91
N ASP A 109 7.42 27.13 -41.83
CA ASP A 109 8.68 27.89 -41.96
C ASP A 109 9.39 28.11 -40.61
#